data_AF-A0A1A8JB44-F1
#
_entry.id   AF-A0A1A8JB44-F1
#
_cell.length_a   1.000
_cell.length_b   1.000
_cell.length_c   1.000
_cell.angle_alpha   90.00
_cell.angle_beta   90.00
_cell.angle_gamma   90.00
#
_symmetry.space_group_name_H-M   'P 1'
#
loop_
_entity.id
_entity.type
_entity.pdbx_description
1 polymer ?
#
loop_
_entity_poly.entity_id
_entity_poly.type
_entity_poly.pdbx_seq_one_letter_code
_entity_poly.pdbx_strand_id
1 'polypeptide(L)' 'QLCSSPLDIQAETHDGVPSNQTGDVIYKNNKDYGFVCLNKDQIHGLCHNYRVRFLCGKL' A
#
# COMPACT_ATOMS: atom_id res chain seq x y z
N GLN A 1 -15.18 5.69 9.40
CA GLN A 1 -13.82 6.15 9.73
C GLN A 1 -12.97 4.91 9.96
N LEU A 2 -11.92 4.67 9.16
CA LEU A 2 -10.88 3.70 9.51
C LEU A 2 -10.23 4.17 10.82
N CYS A 3 -9.87 3.26 11.72
CA CYS A 3 -9.45 3.59 13.10
C CYS A 3 -8.43 4.74 13.21
N SER A 4 -8.45 5.47 14.32
CA SER A 4 -7.58 6.64 14.56
C SER A 4 -6.09 6.31 14.69
N SER A 5 -5.74 5.08 15.08
CA SER A 5 -4.36 4.60 15.17
C SER A 5 -4.29 3.15 14.70
N PRO A 6 -4.03 2.90 13.41
CA PRO A 6 -3.86 1.56 12.90
C PRO A 6 -2.61 0.88 13.50
N LEU A 7 -2.68 -0.44 13.60
CA LEU A 7 -1.58 -1.32 14.03
C LEU A 7 -0.70 -1.73 12.85
N ASP A 8 -1.29 -1.86 11.66
CA ASP A 8 -0.59 -2.26 10.45
C ASP A 8 -1.33 -1.79 9.19
N ILE A 9 -0.66 -1.87 8.04
CA ILE A 9 -1.17 -1.57 6.71
C ILE A 9 -0.79 -2.69 5.75
N GLN A 10 -1.71 -3.04 4.85
CA GLN A 10 -1.43 -3.96 3.76
C GLN A 10 -1.98 -3.40 2.45
N ALA A 11 -1.13 -3.44 1.41
CA ALA A 11 -1.49 -3.07 0.06
C ALA A 11 -1.30 -4.27 -0.86
N GLU A 12 -2.32 -4.55 -1.68
CA GLU A 12 -2.34 -5.60 -2.68
C GLU A 12 -3.01 -5.05 -3.95
N THR A 13 -2.68 -5.60 -5.12
CA THR A 13 -3.36 -5.24 -6.36
C THR A 13 -4.81 -5.69 -6.34
N HIS A 14 -5.62 -5.23 -7.30
CA HIS A 14 -6.99 -5.74 -7.44
C HIS A 14 -7.06 -7.26 -7.67
N ASP A 15 -6.02 -7.84 -8.29
CA ASP A 15 -5.88 -9.28 -8.51
C ASP A 15 -5.33 -10.04 -7.30
N GLY A 16 -5.10 -9.35 -6.17
CA GLY A 16 -4.65 -9.94 -4.92
C GLY A 16 -3.15 -10.16 -4.81
N VAL A 17 -2.34 -9.58 -5.71
CA VAL A 17 -0.87 -9.66 -5.63
C VAL A 17 -0.38 -8.70 -4.55
N PRO A 18 0.34 -9.15 -3.51
CA PRO A 18 0.93 -8.27 -2.51
C PRO A 18 1.86 -7.23 -3.14
N SER A 19 1.83 -5.98 -2.65
CA SER A 19 2.65 -4.89 -3.19
C SER A 19 4.15 -5.20 -3.25
N ASN A 20 4.69 -5.96 -2.29
CA ASN A 20 6.09 -6.40 -2.27
C ASN A 20 6.44 -7.49 -3.31
N GLN A 21 5.46 -7.99 -4.06
CA GLN A 21 5.63 -9.02 -5.10
C GLN A 21 5.34 -8.49 -6.51
N THR A 22 4.90 -7.23 -6.65
CA THR A 22 4.56 -6.64 -7.97
C THR A 22 5.77 -6.18 -8.77
N GLY A 23 6.88 -5.88 -8.09
CA GLY A 23 8.03 -5.21 -8.68
C GLY A 23 7.91 -3.68 -8.76
N ASP A 24 6.81 -3.08 -8.26
CA ASP A 24 6.70 -1.62 -8.21
C ASP A 24 7.64 -1.00 -7.17
N VAL A 25 8.07 0.25 -7.43
CA VAL A 25 8.88 1.02 -6.48
C VAL A 25 7.92 1.74 -5.54
N ILE A 26 7.75 1.20 -4.35
CA ILE A 26 6.82 1.75 -3.36
C ILE A 26 7.52 2.84 -2.54
N TYR A 27 7.04 4.09 -2.69
CA TYR A 27 7.60 5.25 -1.98
C TYR A 27 7.26 5.24 -0.48
N LYS A 28 6.04 4.82 -0.13
CA LYS A 28 5.60 4.64 1.26
C LYS A 28 4.70 3.41 1.40
N ASN A 29 4.94 2.64 2.46
CA ASN A 29 4.03 1.61 2.94
C ASN A 29 4.14 1.55 4.47
N ASN A 30 3.45 2.46 5.14
CA ASN A 30 3.49 2.59 6.60
C ASN A 30 2.11 3.03 7.10
N LYS A 31 1.60 2.36 8.13
CA LYS A 31 0.33 2.68 8.80
C LYS A 31 0.16 4.16 9.21
N ASP A 32 1.25 4.87 9.50
CA ASP A 32 1.22 6.29 9.92
C ASP A 32 1.15 7.26 8.73
N TYR A 33 1.60 6.84 7.54
CA TYR A 33 1.65 7.67 6.32
C TYR A 33 0.71 7.20 5.20
N GLY A 34 0.26 5.95 5.26
CA GLY A 34 -0.47 5.27 4.19
C GLY A 34 0.43 4.53 3.20
N PHE A 35 -0.09 4.37 1.99
CA PHE A 35 0.54 3.68 0.87
C PHE A 35 0.68 4.64 -0.31
N VAL A 36 1.89 4.78 -0.86
CA VAL A 36 2.18 5.68 -1.97
C VAL A 36 3.04 4.95 -3.00
N CYS A 37 2.52 4.87 -4.23
CA CYS A 37 3.27 4.53 -5.43
C CYS A 37 3.24 5.74 -6.37
N LEU A 38 4.39 6.08 -6.96
CA LEU A 38 4.52 7.24 -7.84
C LEU A 38 4.83 6.76 -9.26
N ASN A 39 3.96 7.07 -10.22
CA ASN A 39 4.13 6.69 -11.63
C ASN A 39 5.50 7.05 -12.21
N LYS A 40 6.06 8.20 -11.78
CA LYS A 40 7.38 8.68 -12.22
C LYS A 40 8.56 7.80 -11.78
N ASP A 41 8.37 6.98 -10.74
CA ASP A 41 9.40 6.09 -10.21
C ASP A 41 9.33 4.68 -10.83
N GLN A 42 8.31 4.43 -11.68
CA GLN A 42 8.09 3.15 -12.32
C GLN A 42 8.80 3.04 -13.69
N ILE A 43 9.47 1.92 -13.93
CA ILE A 43 10.13 1.62 -15.23
C ILE A 43 9.12 1.66 -16.39
N HIS A 44 7.90 1.16 -16.14
CA HIS A 44 6.81 1.18 -17.12
C HIS A 44 5.95 2.46 -17.07
N GLY A 45 6.31 3.42 -16.22
CA GLY A 45 5.66 4.73 -16.09
C GLY A 45 4.30 4.72 -15.38
N LEU A 46 3.82 3.57 -14.90
CA LEU A 46 2.54 3.40 -14.23
C LEU A 46 2.67 2.44 -13.05
N CYS A 47 2.07 2.82 -11.93
CA CYS A 47 1.85 1.93 -10.81
C CYS A 47 0.71 0.94 -11.13
N HIS A 48 0.73 -0.22 -10.48
CA HIS A 48 -0.45 -1.07 -10.45
C HIS A 48 -1.60 -0.39 -9.70
N ASN A 49 -2.82 -0.85 -9.93
CA ASN A 49 -3.98 -0.43 -9.14
C ASN A 49 -3.97 -1.20 -7.83
N TYR A 50 -3.86 -0.47 -6.71
CA TYR A 50 -3.79 -1.04 -5.37
C TYR A 50 -5.07 -0.79 -4.57
N ARG A 51 -5.44 -1.78 -3.76
CA ARG A 51 -6.34 -1.62 -2.63
C ARG A 51 -5.56 -1.74 -1.33
N VAL A 52 -5.97 -0.95 -0.34
CA VAL A 52 -5.30 -0.86 0.96
C VAL A 52 -6.26 -1.27 2.06
N ARG A 53 -5.79 -2.09 2.99
CA ARG A 53 -6.49 -2.38 4.26
C ARG A 53 -5.59 -2.02 5.43
N PHE A 54 -6.22 -1.63 6.53
CA PHE A 54 -5.55 -1.31 7.78
C PHE A 54 -5.98 -2.28 8.85
N LEU A 55 -5.02 -2.75 9.63
CA LEU A 55 -5.29 -3.54 10.83
C LEU A 55 -5.63 -2.58 11.96
N CYS A 56 -6.81 -2.74 12.54
CA CYS A 56 -7.28 -1.96 13.68
C CYS A 56 -7.47 -2.87 14.88
N GLY A 57 -7.01 -2.43 16.05
CA GLY A 57 -7.15 -3.18 17.30
C GLY A 57 -6.58 -2.40 18.46
N LYS A 58 -6.70 -2.96 19.66
CA LYS A 58 -5.89 -2.54 20.82
C LYS A 58 -4.78 -3.58 20.96
N LEU A 59 -3.54 -3.12 21.07
CA LEU A 59 -2.41 -3.96 21.50
C LEU A 59 -2.63 -4.46 22.92
#